data_AF-A0A1Z4RQU5-F1
#
_entry.id   AF-A0A1Z4RQU5-F1
#
_cell.length_a   1.000
_cell.length_b   1.000
_cell.length_c   1.000
_cell.angle_alpha   90.00
_cell.angle_beta   90.00
_cell.angle_gamma   90.00
#
_symmetry.space_group_name_H-M   'P 1'
#
loop_
_entity.id
_entity.type
_entity.pdbx_description
1 polymer ?
#
loop_
_entity_poly.entity_id
_entity_poly.type
_entity_poly.pdbx_seq_one_letter_code
_entity_poly.pdbx_strand_id
1 'polypeptide(L)'
;MRHTESKELKLELYKIAIETRNFEIKLFWQRSNYFLVLNTSIAVGAFTKVAEKSQIYFLLLGIVVSFLWFLVNIGSKYWQVRWEYEVAKLEKEINQEIYLFSANKKATDNAVKEFLSGYRQQDSFPSLCDSFILVKPSVSKIMICLSVIFVIFWSVSFFVMIIDIFA
;
A
#
# COMPACT_ATOMS: atom_id res chain seq x y z
N MET A 1 4.83 42.73 -5.45
CA MET A 1 5.28 41.93 -6.61
C MET A 1 6.12 40.73 -6.16
N ARG A 2 7.32 40.91 -5.57
CA ARG A 2 8.21 39.79 -5.15
C ARG A 2 7.59 38.76 -4.17
N HIS A 3 6.75 39.21 -3.22
CA HIS A 3 6.03 38.30 -2.31
C HIS A 3 4.89 37.50 -2.98
N THR A 4 4.24 38.08 -3.99
CA THR A 4 3.16 37.43 -4.75
C THR A 4 3.73 36.32 -5.63
N GLU A 5 4.82 36.61 -6.33
CA GLU A 5 5.56 35.68 -7.19
C GLU A 5 6.10 34.48 -6.40
N SER A 6 6.61 34.71 -5.18
CA SER A 6 7.04 33.62 -4.29
C SER A 6 5.88 32.72 -3.85
N LYS A 7 4.70 33.28 -3.60
CA LYS A 7 3.51 32.50 -3.20
C LYS A 7 2.95 31.69 -4.36
N GLU A 8 2.93 32.26 -5.57
CA GLU A 8 2.52 31.57 -6.80
C GLU A 8 3.44 30.37 -7.08
N LEU A 9 4.76 30.55 -7.01
CA LEU A 9 5.72 29.46 -7.17
C LEU A 9 5.49 28.32 -6.15
N LYS A 10 5.25 28.65 -4.88
CA LYS A 10 4.95 27.63 -3.85
C LYS A 10 3.66 26.86 -4.15
N LEU A 11 2.64 27.56 -4.66
CA LEU A 11 1.38 26.93 -5.05
C LEU A 11 1.57 25.98 -6.25
N GLU A 12 2.40 26.34 -7.23
CA GLU A 12 2.76 25.44 -8.33
C GLU A 12 3.50 24.20 -7.85
N LEU A 13 4.53 24.37 -7.01
CA LEU A 13 5.27 23.26 -6.41
C LEU A 13 4.35 22.33 -5.60
N TYR A 14 3.39 22.89 -4.88
CA TYR A 14 2.40 22.12 -4.12
C TYR A 14 1.51 21.28 -5.04
N LYS A 15 1.07 21.82 -6.18
CA LYS A 15 0.30 21.06 -7.19
C LYS A 15 1.13 19.92 -7.77
N ILE A 16 2.37 20.18 -8.16
CA ILE A 16 3.30 19.15 -8.67
C ILE A 16 3.52 18.06 -7.62
N ALA A 17 3.70 18.42 -6.35
CA ALA A 17 3.88 17.46 -5.27
C ALA A 17 2.63 16.58 -5.06
N ILE A 18 1.42 17.15 -5.13
CA ILE A 18 0.16 16.40 -5.07
C ILE A 18 0.05 15.43 -6.25
N GLU A 19 0.32 15.91 -7.46
CA GLU A 19 0.26 15.09 -8.68
C GLU A 19 1.23 13.93 -8.60
N THR A 20 2.47 14.19 -8.16
CA THR A 20 3.50 13.16 -8.00
C THR A 20 3.12 12.15 -6.93
N ARG A 21 2.59 12.58 -5.78
CA ARG A 21 2.08 11.68 -4.73
C ARG A 21 0.97 10.78 -5.28
N ASN A 22 -0.01 11.35 -5.99
CA ASN A 22 -1.11 10.59 -6.58
C ASN A 22 -0.62 9.59 -7.63
N PHE A 23 0.36 9.98 -8.44
CA PHE A 23 1.03 9.11 -9.39
C PHE A 23 1.73 7.93 -8.69
N GLU A 24 2.46 8.16 -7.60
CA GLU A 24 3.09 7.09 -6.82
C GLU A 24 2.07 6.13 -6.18
N ILE A 25 0.91 6.64 -5.73
CA ILE A 25 -0.19 5.79 -5.26
C ILE A 25 -0.71 4.91 -6.40
N LYS A 26 -0.93 5.48 -7.59
CA LYS A 26 -1.39 4.73 -8.77
C LYS A 26 -0.38 3.66 -9.17
N LEU A 27 0.91 4.01 -9.25
CA LEU A 27 1.96 3.07 -9.61
C LEU A 27 2.13 1.95 -8.57
N PHE A 28 1.99 2.25 -7.28
CA PHE A 28 2.02 1.24 -6.23
C PHE A 28 1.01 0.11 -6.47
N TRP A 29 -0.24 0.49 -6.78
CA TRP A 29 -1.29 -0.45 -7.10
C TRP A 29 -1.03 -1.21 -8.39
N GLN A 30 -0.58 -0.51 -9.44
CA GLN A 30 -0.27 -1.12 -10.72
C GLN A 30 0.84 -2.18 -10.61
N ARG A 31 1.96 -1.83 -9.93
CA ARG A 31 3.05 -2.78 -9.67
C ARG A 31 2.58 -3.96 -8.85
N SER A 32 1.81 -3.72 -7.78
CA SER A 32 1.30 -4.79 -6.93
C SER A 32 0.40 -5.78 -7.69
N ASN A 33 -0.44 -5.28 -8.60
CA ASN A 33 -1.30 -6.13 -9.42
C ASN A 33 -0.48 -7.02 -10.37
N TYR A 34 0.60 -6.50 -10.97
CA TYR A 34 1.48 -7.32 -11.82
C TYR A 34 2.12 -8.48 -11.05
N PHE A 35 2.60 -8.23 -9.83
CA PHE A 35 3.16 -9.28 -8.98
C PHE A 35 2.10 -10.28 -8.51
N LEU A 36 0.88 -9.86 -8.22
CA LEU A 36 -0.21 -10.76 -7.86
C LEU A 36 -0.58 -11.70 -9.01
N VAL A 37 -0.69 -11.16 -10.24
CA VAL A 37 -0.96 -11.96 -11.45
C VAL A 37 0.18 -12.95 -11.69
N LEU A 38 1.44 -12.48 -11.65
CA LEU A 38 2.60 -13.35 -11.84
C LEU A 38 2.66 -14.48 -10.80
N ASN A 39 2.43 -14.17 -9.52
CA ASN A 39 2.36 -15.17 -8.46
C ASN A 39 1.26 -16.21 -8.71
N THR A 40 0.07 -15.76 -9.13
CA THR A 40 -1.03 -16.66 -9.46
C THR A 40 -0.67 -17.57 -10.64
N SER A 41 -0.04 -17.03 -11.69
CA SER A 41 0.41 -17.82 -12.83
C SER A 41 1.47 -18.86 -12.44
N ILE A 42 2.42 -18.51 -11.56
CA ILE A 42 3.41 -19.46 -11.03
C ILE A 42 2.71 -20.55 -10.21
N ALA A 43 1.69 -20.21 -9.41
CA ALA A 43 0.92 -21.18 -8.63
C ALA A 43 0.18 -22.17 -9.53
N VAL A 44 -0.48 -21.69 -10.58
CA VAL A 44 -1.09 -22.57 -11.58
C VAL A 44 -0.03 -23.48 -12.21
N GLY A 45 1.14 -22.97 -12.58
CA GLY A 45 2.24 -23.80 -13.10
C GLY A 45 2.75 -24.84 -12.10
N ALA A 46 2.91 -24.46 -10.83
CA ALA A 46 3.44 -25.34 -9.78
C ALA A 46 2.47 -26.47 -9.39
N PHE A 47 1.16 -26.21 -9.39
CA PHE A 47 0.15 -27.13 -8.85
C PHE A 47 -0.75 -27.78 -9.92
N THR A 48 -0.44 -27.60 -11.20
CA THR A 48 -1.04 -28.40 -12.30
C THR A 48 -0.22 -29.67 -12.53
N LYS A 49 -0.66 -30.56 -13.44
CA LYS A 49 -0.03 -31.88 -13.73
C LYS A 49 1.36 -31.74 -14.39
N VAL A 50 2.29 -31.10 -13.70
CA VAL A 50 3.68 -30.89 -14.07
C VAL A 50 4.50 -31.98 -13.38
N ALA A 51 5.56 -32.46 -14.04
CA ALA A 51 6.44 -33.46 -13.43
C ALA A 51 7.10 -32.87 -12.17
N GLU A 52 7.30 -33.69 -11.13
CA GLU A 52 7.84 -33.24 -9.84
C GLU A 52 9.17 -32.48 -10.00
N LYS A 53 10.10 -32.98 -10.81
CA LYS A 53 11.37 -32.28 -11.07
C LYS A 53 11.21 -30.88 -11.67
N SER A 54 10.13 -30.60 -12.38
CA SER A 54 9.83 -29.26 -12.91
C SER A 54 9.13 -28.36 -11.89
N GLN A 55 8.37 -28.94 -10.97
CA GLN A 55 7.64 -28.21 -9.92
C GLN A 55 8.60 -27.43 -9.00
N ILE A 56 9.77 -27.99 -8.68
CA ILE A 56 10.76 -27.33 -7.80
C ILE A 56 11.21 -25.97 -8.35
N TYR A 57 11.34 -25.84 -9.68
CA TYR A 57 11.73 -24.58 -10.32
C TYR A 57 10.63 -23.52 -10.17
N PHE A 58 9.35 -23.91 -10.26
CA PHE A 58 8.23 -23.00 -10.03
C PHE A 58 8.15 -22.55 -8.57
N LEU A 59 8.39 -23.46 -7.61
CA LEU A 59 8.40 -23.10 -6.19
C LEU A 59 9.52 -22.11 -5.86
N LEU A 60 10.74 -22.35 -6.34
CA LEU A 60 11.87 -21.43 -6.18
C LEU A 60 11.59 -20.07 -6.84
N LEU A 61 11.01 -20.08 -8.05
CA LEU A 61 10.60 -18.86 -8.74
C LEU A 61 9.54 -18.09 -7.93
N GLY A 62 8.58 -18.79 -7.34
CA GLY A 62 7.56 -18.21 -6.46
C GLY A 62 8.14 -17.49 -5.25
N ILE A 63 9.12 -18.10 -4.57
CA ILE A 63 9.85 -17.49 -3.44
C ILE A 63 10.51 -16.18 -3.90
N VAL A 64 11.30 -16.25 -4.98
CA VAL A 64 12.04 -15.08 -5.51
C VAL A 64 11.09 -13.96 -5.93
N VAL A 65 10.05 -14.27 -6.70
CA VAL A 65 9.08 -13.29 -7.19
C VAL A 65 8.32 -12.64 -6.03
N SER A 66 7.92 -13.39 -5.01
CA SER A 66 7.24 -12.85 -3.83
C SER A 66 8.14 -11.97 -2.98
N PHE A 67 9.42 -12.34 -2.85
CA PHE A 67 10.39 -11.51 -2.14
C PHE A 67 10.67 -10.20 -2.88
N LEU A 68 10.80 -10.24 -4.22
CA LEU A 68 10.90 -9.03 -5.04
C LEU A 68 9.64 -8.16 -4.92
N TRP A 69 8.45 -8.77 -4.88
CA TRP A 69 7.20 -8.05 -4.66
C TRP A 69 7.21 -7.29 -3.32
N PHE A 70 7.65 -7.94 -2.25
CA PHE A 70 7.81 -7.33 -0.94
C PHE A 70 8.75 -6.11 -0.97
N LEU A 71 9.92 -6.24 -1.60
CA LEU A 71 10.88 -5.13 -1.73
C LEU A 71 10.29 -3.95 -2.53
N VAL A 72 9.59 -4.24 -3.63
CA VAL A 72 8.90 -3.22 -4.45
C VAL A 72 7.82 -2.51 -3.66
N ASN A 73 7.07 -3.22 -2.81
CA ASN A 73 6.05 -2.62 -1.95
C ASN A 73 6.67 -1.68 -0.90
N ILE A 74 7.79 -2.09 -0.28
CA ILE A 74 8.53 -1.23 0.65
C ILE A 74 9.06 0.02 -0.04
N GLY A 75 9.74 -0.13 -1.19
CA GLY A 75 10.29 1.00 -1.94
C GLY A 75 9.19 1.97 -2.39
N SER A 76 8.04 1.44 -2.81
CA SER A 76 6.89 2.27 -3.15
C SER A 76 6.34 3.03 -1.94
N LYS A 77 6.26 2.39 -0.77
CA LYS A 77 5.78 3.07 0.44
C LYS A 77 6.75 4.15 0.90
N TYR A 78 8.05 3.96 0.74
CA TYR A 78 9.07 4.97 1.01
C TYR A 78 8.80 6.26 0.21
N TRP A 79 8.63 6.15 -1.11
CA TRP A 79 8.36 7.31 -1.96
C TRP A 79 7.00 7.95 -1.67
N GLN A 80 5.95 7.15 -1.39
CA GLN A 80 4.66 7.68 -0.95
C GLN A 80 4.80 8.55 0.30
N VAL A 81 5.49 8.06 1.34
CA VAL A 81 5.70 8.80 2.59
C VAL A 81 6.53 10.06 2.34
N ARG A 82 7.56 9.97 1.49
CA ARG A 82 8.40 11.11 1.12
C ARG A 82 7.61 12.24 0.44
N TRP A 83 6.66 11.90 -0.43
CA TRP A 83 5.79 12.89 -1.08
C TRP A 83 4.64 13.37 -0.20
N GLU A 84 4.07 12.50 0.64
CA GLU A 84 3.12 12.90 1.70
C GLU A 84 3.74 13.98 2.61
N TYR A 85 5.01 13.83 2.96
CA TYR A 85 5.77 14.80 3.76
C TYR A 85 5.93 16.16 3.04
N GLU A 86 6.35 16.17 1.77
CA GLU A 86 6.53 17.44 1.04
C GLU A 86 5.22 18.18 0.81
N VAL A 87 4.15 17.45 0.49
CA VAL A 87 2.82 18.06 0.35
C VAL A 87 2.43 18.72 1.68
N ALA A 88 2.58 18.02 2.81
CA ALA A 88 2.27 18.58 4.12
C ALA A 88 3.15 19.79 4.49
N LYS A 89 4.42 19.79 4.07
CA LYS A 89 5.36 20.90 4.30
C LYS A 89 4.96 22.13 3.47
N LEU A 90 4.77 21.97 2.17
CA LEU A 90 4.38 23.05 1.25
C LEU A 90 3.01 23.64 1.63
N GLU A 91 2.07 22.81 2.09
CA GLU A 91 0.77 23.26 2.61
C GLU A 91 0.94 24.30 3.72
N LYS A 92 1.75 23.99 4.75
CA LYS A 92 2.03 24.90 5.87
C LYS A 92 2.76 26.17 5.44
N GLU A 93 3.62 26.08 4.42
CA GLU A 93 4.34 27.22 3.87
C GLU A 93 3.45 28.17 3.06
N ILE A 94 2.38 27.67 2.44
CA ILE A 94 1.40 28.45 1.69
C ILE A 94 0.40 29.11 2.64
N ASN A 95 -0.15 28.32 3.57
CA ASN A 95 -1.08 28.79 4.58
C ASN A 95 -1.03 27.89 5.83
N GLN A 96 -0.63 28.46 6.96
CA GLN A 96 -0.56 27.74 8.24
C GLN A 96 -1.93 27.38 8.81
N GLU A 97 -3.01 27.98 8.35
CA GLU A 97 -4.37 27.69 8.81
C GLU A 97 -5.02 26.51 8.08
N ILE A 98 -4.42 26.05 6.97
CA ILE A 98 -4.93 24.91 6.19
C ILE A 98 -4.30 23.62 6.70
N TYR A 99 -5.15 22.65 7.02
CA TYR A 99 -4.74 21.34 7.52
C TYR A 99 -5.48 20.24 6.75
N LEU A 100 -4.98 19.91 5.55
CA LEU A 100 -5.46 18.79 4.73
C LEU A 100 -4.51 17.61 4.87
N PHE A 101 -3.31 17.70 4.29
CA PHE A 101 -2.27 16.67 4.38
C PHE A 101 -1.38 16.86 5.61
N SER A 102 -1.35 18.08 6.15
CA SER A 102 -0.55 18.42 7.33
C SER A 102 -1.26 18.17 8.67
N ALA A 103 -2.52 17.73 8.63
CA ALA A 103 -3.31 17.41 9.82
C ALA A 103 -2.68 16.30 10.65
N ASN A 104 -2.68 16.46 11.97
CA ASN A 104 -2.22 15.41 12.87
C ASN A 104 -3.27 14.29 12.96
N LYS A 105 -2.83 13.09 13.38
CA LYS A 105 -3.69 11.91 13.48
C LYS A 105 -4.95 12.16 14.33
N LYS A 106 -4.82 12.85 15.47
CA LYS A 106 -5.96 13.12 16.38
C LYS A 106 -7.02 14.00 15.71
N ALA A 107 -6.60 15.03 14.98
CA ALA A 107 -7.51 15.91 14.24
C ALA A 107 -8.24 15.14 13.13
N THR A 108 -7.51 14.32 12.36
CA THR A 108 -8.12 13.46 11.34
C THR A 108 -9.10 12.45 11.94
N ASP A 109 -8.70 11.76 13.02
CA ASP A 109 -9.53 10.76 13.68
C ASP A 109 -10.81 11.39 14.26
N ASN A 110 -10.72 12.61 14.82
CA ASN A 110 -11.86 13.35 15.31
C ASN A 110 -12.82 13.76 14.19
N ALA A 111 -12.30 14.28 13.07
CA ALA A 111 -13.13 14.63 11.91
C ALA A 111 -13.88 13.41 11.35
N VAL A 112 -13.21 12.26 11.27
CA VAL A 112 -13.85 11.00 10.85
C VAL A 112 -14.91 10.56 11.87
N LYS A 113 -14.63 10.62 13.18
CA LYS A 113 -15.62 10.29 14.23
C LYS A 113 -16.85 11.18 14.17
N GLU A 114 -16.66 12.49 14.03
CA GLU A 114 -17.74 13.46 13.93
C GLU A 114 -18.63 13.12 12.72
N PHE A 115 -18.02 12.88 11.55
CA PHE A 115 -18.75 12.46 10.36
C PHE A 115 -19.52 11.15 10.54
N LEU A 116 -18.88 10.11 11.09
CA LEU A 116 -19.52 8.82 11.36
C LEU A 116 -20.66 8.96 12.38
N SER A 117 -20.52 9.81 13.39
CA SER A 117 -21.56 10.06 14.39
C SER A 117 -22.77 10.80 13.81
N GLY A 118 -22.55 11.71 12.85
CA GLY A 118 -23.62 12.35 12.08
C GLY A 118 -24.37 11.35 11.21
N TYR A 119 -23.66 10.44 10.52
CA TYR A 119 -24.28 9.35 9.75
C TYR A 119 -25.09 8.40 10.65
N ARG A 120 -24.62 8.14 11.87
CA ARG A 120 -25.28 7.30 12.87
C ARG A 120 -26.63 7.84 13.36
N GLN A 121 -26.90 9.15 13.25
CA GLN A 121 -28.26 9.66 13.52
C GLN A 121 -29.29 9.21 12.47
N GLN A 122 -28.82 8.76 11.30
CA GLN A 122 -29.68 8.39 10.17
C GLN A 122 -29.83 6.87 9.99
N ASP A 123 -28.98 6.05 10.60
CA ASP A 123 -28.96 4.60 10.40
C ASP A 123 -28.94 3.83 11.74
N SER A 124 -29.77 2.79 11.86
CA SER A 124 -30.08 2.12 13.14
C SER A 124 -29.12 0.99 13.53
N PHE A 125 -28.15 0.65 12.67
CA PHE A 125 -27.22 -0.46 12.93
C PHE A 125 -25.89 0.02 13.51
N PRO A 126 -25.46 -0.49 14.69
CA PRO A 126 -24.10 -0.28 15.18
C PRO A 126 -23.14 -1.13 14.34
N SER A 127 -22.44 -0.49 13.41
CA SER A 127 -21.56 -1.20 12.51
C SER A 127 -20.22 -1.48 13.20
N LEU A 128 -19.87 -2.76 13.38
CA LEU A 128 -18.50 -3.18 13.71
C LEU A 128 -17.49 -2.53 12.75
N CYS A 129 -17.91 -2.24 11.51
CA CYS A 129 -17.13 -1.55 10.50
C CYS A 129 -16.66 -0.15 10.94
N ASP A 130 -17.45 0.61 11.71
CA ASP A 130 -17.05 1.93 12.22
C ASP A 130 -15.79 1.83 13.08
N SER A 131 -15.73 0.79 13.92
CA SER A 131 -14.56 0.54 14.78
C SER A 131 -13.33 0.21 13.95
N PHE A 132 -13.47 -0.56 12.87
CA PHE A 132 -12.37 -0.86 11.95
C PHE A 132 -11.95 0.36 11.11
N ILE A 133 -12.88 1.23 10.71
CA ILE A 133 -12.58 2.46 9.98
C ILE A 133 -11.67 3.35 10.83
N LEU A 134 -11.95 3.49 12.12
CA LEU A 134 -11.16 4.30 13.05
C LEU A 134 -9.76 3.72 13.36
N VAL A 135 -9.53 2.43 13.10
CA VAL A 135 -8.20 1.82 13.15
C VAL A 135 -7.31 2.28 11.98
N LYS A 136 -7.89 2.89 10.93
CA LYS A 136 -7.23 3.41 9.72
C LYS A 136 -6.28 2.37 9.10
N PRO A 137 -6.81 1.26 8.55
CA PRO A 137 -5.99 0.26 7.88
C PRO A 137 -5.22 0.91 6.72
N SER A 138 -3.89 0.89 6.79
CA SER A 138 -3.05 1.41 5.72
C SER A 138 -3.04 0.42 4.57
N VAL A 139 -3.58 0.83 3.44
CA VAL A 139 -3.72 -0.09 2.31
C VAL A 139 -2.37 -0.57 1.77
N SER A 140 -1.35 0.28 1.79
CA SER A 140 0.00 -0.15 1.42
C SER A 140 0.57 -1.20 2.37
N LYS A 141 0.30 -1.09 3.68
CA LYS A 141 0.74 -2.10 4.67
C LYS A 141 0.06 -3.44 4.47
N ILE A 142 -1.21 -3.45 4.03
CA ILE A 142 -1.94 -4.68 3.72
C ILE A 142 -1.26 -5.41 2.56
N MET A 143 -0.91 -4.71 1.48
CA MET A 143 -0.23 -5.35 0.35
C MET A 143 1.21 -5.81 0.70
N ILE A 144 1.92 -5.07 1.57
CA ILE A 144 3.22 -5.53 2.11
C ILE A 144 3.03 -6.83 2.89
N CYS A 145 2.03 -6.88 3.78
CA CYS A 145 1.70 -8.09 4.54
C CYS A 145 1.36 -9.25 3.61
N LEU A 146 0.54 -9.00 2.58
CA LEU A 146 0.18 -9.98 1.56
C LEU A 146 1.43 -10.55 0.87
N SER A 147 2.37 -9.71 0.44
CA SER A 147 3.61 -10.20 -0.17
C SER A 147 4.45 -11.08 0.76
N VAL A 148 4.46 -10.79 2.07
CA VAL A 148 5.15 -11.64 3.07
C VAL A 148 4.44 -12.98 3.22
N ILE A 149 3.11 -12.99 3.24
CA ILE A 149 2.32 -14.24 3.27
C ILE A 149 2.66 -15.11 2.06
N PHE A 150 2.79 -14.53 0.86
CA PHE A 150 3.22 -15.27 -0.32
C PHE A 150 4.64 -15.83 -0.19
N VAL A 151 5.61 -15.08 0.34
CA VAL A 151 6.97 -15.61 0.60
C VAL A 151 6.92 -16.82 1.54
N ILE A 152 6.14 -16.75 2.61
CA ILE A 152 5.98 -17.85 3.57
C ILE A 152 5.31 -19.05 2.88
N PHE A 153 4.22 -18.81 2.15
CA PHE A 153 3.50 -19.85 1.41
C PHE A 153 4.42 -20.63 0.47
N TRP A 154 5.23 -19.93 -0.33
CA TRP A 154 6.16 -20.58 -1.25
C TRP A 154 7.29 -21.32 -0.53
N SER A 155 7.81 -20.75 0.55
CA SER A 155 8.86 -21.39 1.35
C SER A 155 8.36 -22.69 1.97
N VAL A 156 7.18 -22.66 2.60
CA VAL A 156 6.55 -23.86 3.18
C VAL A 156 6.29 -24.92 2.10
N SER A 157 5.74 -24.53 0.95
CA SER A 157 5.48 -25.45 -0.16
C SER A 157 6.77 -26.11 -0.68
N PHE A 158 7.85 -25.34 -0.78
CA PHE A 158 9.16 -25.85 -1.15
C PHE A 158 9.70 -26.85 -0.12
N PHE A 159 9.62 -26.54 1.18
CA PHE A 159 10.08 -27.45 2.23
C PHE A 159 9.29 -28.76 2.28
N VAL A 160 7.96 -28.70 2.13
CA VAL A 160 7.11 -29.92 2.07
C VAL A 160 7.54 -30.80 0.90
N MET A 161 7.69 -30.22 -0.30
CA MET A 161 8.13 -30.97 -1.48
C MET A 161 9.51 -31.62 -1.29
N ILE A 162 10.44 -30.93 -0.65
CA ILE A 162 11.77 -31.50 -0.33
C ILE A 162 11.63 -32.68 0.62
N ILE A 163 10.82 -32.57 1.67
CA ILE A 163 10.56 -33.69 2.60
C ILE A 163 10.00 -34.89 1.84
N ASP A 164 9.01 -34.68 0.97
CA ASP A 164 8.36 -35.76 0.20
C ASP A 164 9.32 -36.45 -0.78
N ILE A 165 10.34 -35.75 -1.30
CA ILE A 165 11.36 -36.35 -2.19
C ILE A 165 12.32 -37.27 -1.42
N PHE A 166 12.57 -36.99 -0.14
CA PHE A 166 13.55 -37.70 0.69
C PHE A 166 12.92 -38.69 1.70
N ALA A 167 11.59 -38.71 1.84
CA ALA A 167 10.84 -39.66 2.65
C ALA A 167 10.56 -40.95 1.89
#